data_AF-M4X093-F1
#
_entry.id   AF-M4X093-F1
#
_cell.length_a   1.000
_cell.length_b   1.000
_cell.length_c   1.000
_cell.angle_alpha   90.00
_cell.angle_beta   90.00
_cell.angle_gamma   90.00
#
_symmetry.space_group_name_H-M   'P 1'
#
loop_
_entity.id
_entity.type
_entity.pdbx_description
1 polymer ?
#
loop_
_entity_poly.entity_id
_entity_poly.type
_entity_poly.pdbx_seq_one_letter_code
_entity_poly.pdbx_strand_id
1 'polypeptide(L)' 'MDKAEADRHDKMLELAETLAEVLQKAVPSLKEEQVEEIGIFMAKNRDAFARAFKNQPDALNEIFSEAAAEE' A
#
# COMPACT_ATOMS: atom_id res chain seq x y z
N MET A 1 -14.46 -21.56 1.83
CA MET A 1 -13.78 -20.32 2.25
C MET A 1 -12.43 -20.82 2.76
N ASP A 2 -11.29 -20.61 2.09
CA ASP A 2 -10.45 -19.43 2.34
C ASP A 2 -9.24 -19.33 1.38
N LYS A 3 -9.16 -20.13 0.29
CA LYS A 3 -7.99 -20.10 -0.62
C LYS A 3 -7.82 -18.78 -1.37
N ALA A 4 -8.93 -18.15 -1.76
CA ALA A 4 -8.90 -16.92 -2.55
C ALA A 4 -8.57 -15.68 -1.71
N GLU A 5 -8.96 -15.67 -0.44
CA GLU A 5 -8.63 -14.58 0.50
C GLU A 5 -7.17 -14.67 0.94
N ALA A 6 -6.69 -15.89 1.21
CA ALA A 6 -5.28 -16.13 1.49
C ALA A 6 -4.36 -15.67 0.34
N ASP A 7 -4.69 -16.00 -0.92
CA ASP A 7 -3.91 -15.57 -2.10
C ASP A 7 -3.87 -14.05 -2.28
N ARG A 8 -4.97 -13.36 -1.97
CA ARG A 8 -5.02 -11.89 -2.00
C ARG A 8 -4.16 -11.27 -0.90
N HIS A 9 -4.21 -11.84 0.30
CA HIS A 9 -3.44 -11.38 1.44
C HIS A 9 -1.94 -11.59 1.22
N ASP A 10 -1.56 -12.77 0.72
CA ASP A 10 -0.18 -13.13 0.39
C ASP A 10 0.43 -12.16 -0.63
N LYS A 11 -0.29 -11.89 -1.73
CA LYS A 11 0.12 -10.90 -2.74
C LYS A 11 0.22 -9.47 -2.21
N MET A 12 -0.59 -9.12 -1.21
CA MET A 12 -0.54 -7.81 -0.58
C MET A 12 0.72 -7.69 0.29
N LEU A 13 1.06 -8.74 1.05
CA LEU A 13 2.27 -8.76 1.87
C LEU A 13 3.54 -8.73 1.01
N GLU A 14 3.58 -9.51 -0.08
CA GLU A 14 4.70 -9.50 -1.03
C GLU A 14 4.93 -8.10 -1.64
N LEU A 15 3.84 -7.40 -2.00
CA LEU A 15 3.91 -6.04 -2.51
C LEU A 15 4.40 -5.05 -1.45
N ALA A 16 3.93 -5.18 -0.20
CA ALA A 16 4.34 -4.32 0.90
C ALA A 16 5.84 -4.42 1.17
N GLU A 17 6.37 -5.64 1.22
CA GLU A 17 7.79 -5.91 1.42
C GLU A 17 8.63 -5.33 0.27
N THR A 18 8.20 -5.54 -0.97
CA THR A 18 8.90 -4.98 -2.14
C THR A 18 8.90 -3.45 -2.13
N LEU A 19 7.78 -2.82 -1.78
CA LEU A 19 7.67 -1.36 -1.66
C LEU A 19 8.57 -0.83 -0.55
N ALA A 20 8.56 -1.50 0.61
CA ALA A 20 9.42 -1.18 1.73
C ALA A 20 10.89 -1.19 1.30
N GLU A 21 11.37 -2.28 0.70
CA GLU A 21 12.74 -2.37 0.22
C GLU A 21 13.13 -1.24 -0.76
N VAL A 22 12.25 -0.91 -1.70
CA VAL A 22 12.48 0.16 -2.68
C VAL A 22 12.54 1.53 -2.00
N LEU A 23 11.64 1.80 -1.06
CA LEU A 23 11.60 3.05 -0.30
C LEU A 23 12.83 3.22 0.60
N GLN A 24 13.29 2.15 1.25
CA GLN A 24 14.53 2.17 2.04
C GLN A 24 15.75 2.49 1.15
N LYS A 25 15.80 1.90 -0.06
CA LYS A 25 16.88 2.16 -1.03
C LYS A 25 16.82 3.57 -1.60
N ALA A 26 15.63 4.08 -1.87
CA ALA A 26 15.42 5.43 -2.40
C ALA A 26 15.67 6.52 -1.35
N VAL A 27 15.29 6.25 -0.10
CA VAL A 27 15.38 7.20 1.02
C VAL A 27 16.00 6.49 2.23
N PRO A 28 17.34 6.34 2.26
CA PRO A 28 18.04 5.61 3.32
C PRO A 28 17.96 6.28 4.71
N SER A 29 17.45 7.51 4.78
CA SER A 29 17.18 8.21 6.04
C SER A 29 15.88 7.76 6.73
N LEU A 30 15.00 7.04 6.03
CA LEU A 30 13.82 6.44 6.65
C LEU A 30 14.25 5.24 7.51
N LYS A 31 13.57 5.06 8.65
CA LYS A 31 13.78 3.89 9.50
C LYS A 31 13.00 2.71 8.96
N GLU A 32 13.50 1.50 9.22
CA GLU A 32 12.87 0.23 8.82
C GLU A 32 11.38 0.17 9.21
N GLU A 33 11.04 0.56 10.45
CA GLU A 33 9.65 0.61 10.94
C GLU A 33 8.75 1.54 10.09
N GLN A 34 9.25 2.74 9.75
CA GLN A 34 8.48 3.69 8.93
C GLN A 34 8.28 3.15 7.52
N VAL A 35 9.30 2.52 6.97
CA VAL A 35 9.28 1.97 5.62
C VAL A 35 8.33 0.77 5.53
N GLU A 36 8.31 -0.08 6.55
CA GLU A 36 7.34 -1.18 6.69
C GLU A 36 5.90 -0.64 6.79
N GLU A 37 5.66 0.34 7.65
CA GLU A 37 4.34 0.98 7.78
C GLU A 37 3.86 1.58 6.45
N ILE A 38 4.74 2.28 5.73
CA ILE A 38 4.43 2.88 4.42
C ILE A 38 4.17 1.77 3.38
N GLY A 39 5.00 0.72 3.34
CA GLY A 39 4.83 -0.40 2.42
C GLY A 39 3.48 -1.10 2.60
N ILE A 40 3.10 -1.38 3.84
CA ILE A 40 1.80 -1.98 4.18
C ILE A 40 0.64 -1.05 3.82
N PHE A 41 0.74 0.24 4.15
CA PHE A 41 -0.27 1.23 3.79
C PHE A 41 -0.49 1.30 2.28
N MET A 42 0.59 1.34 1.50
CA MET A 42 0.52 1.37 0.04
C MET A 42 -0.05 0.07 -0.55
N ALA A 43 0.32 -1.09 0.01
CA ALA A 43 -0.17 -2.37 -0.47
C ALA A 43 -1.67 -2.59 -0.17
N LYS A 44 -2.15 -2.15 1.00
CA LYS A 44 -3.58 -2.15 1.34
C LYS A 44 -4.38 -1.29 0.37
N ASN A 45 -3.83 -0.14 -0.01
CA ASN A 45 -4.45 0.82 -0.90
C ASN A 45 -4.00 0.68 -2.37
N ARG A 46 -3.48 -0.49 -2.76
CA ARG A 46 -2.80 -0.68 -4.06
C ARG A 46 -3.63 -0.22 -5.26
N ASP A 47 -4.97 -0.31 -5.17
CA ASP A 47 -5.86 0.08 -6.26
C ASP A 47 -5.89 1.60 -6.46
N ALA A 48 -6.07 2.35 -5.37
CA ALA A 48 -6.00 3.81 -5.38
C ALA A 48 -4.62 4.30 -5.85
N PHE A 49 -3.54 3.68 -5.34
CA PHE A 49 -2.18 3.97 -5.81
C PHE A 49 -2.01 3.65 -7.30
N ALA A 50 -2.48 2.50 -7.79
CA ALA A 50 -2.40 2.14 -9.21
C ALA A 50 -3.15 3.12 -10.11
N ARG A 51 -4.34 3.59 -9.68
CA ARG A 51 -5.11 4.62 -10.39
C ARG A 51 -4.38 5.96 -10.39
N ALA A 52 -3.80 6.34 -9.26
CA ALA A 52 -2.97 7.53 -9.11
C ALA A 52 -1.78 7.53 -10.05
N PHE A 53 -1.00 6.45 -10.07
CA PHE A 53 0.15 6.31 -10.98
C PHE A 53 -0.25 6.23 -12.45
N LYS A 54 -1.48 5.80 -12.76
CA LYS A 54 -1.93 5.68 -14.15
C LYS A 54 -2.19 7.02 -14.81
N ASN A 55 -2.95 7.92 -14.17
CA ASN A 55 -3.26 9.30 -14.59
C ASN A 55 -4.32 9.98 -13.67
N GLN A 56 -4.68 9.38 -12.53
CA GLN A 56 -5.74 9.88 -11.65
C GLN A 56 -5.19 10.18 -10.25
N PRO A 57 -4.34 11.21 -10.08
CA PRO A 57 -3.76 11.53 -8.77
C PRO A 57 -4.83 11.76 -7.69
N ASP A 58 -6.00 12.24 -8.08
CA ASP A 58 -7.16 12.40 -7.19
C ASP A 58 -7.64 11.12 -6.52
N ALA A 59 -7.31 9.94 -7.06
CA ALA A 59 -7.64 8.66 -6.45
C ALA A 59 -6.97 8.48 -5.07
N LEU A 60 -5.85 9.16 -4.80
CA LEU A 60 -5.24 9.15 -3.47
C LEU A 60 -6.10 9.86 -2.42
N ASN A 61 -6.94 10.82 -2.82
CA ASN A 61 -7.86 11.48 -1.89
C ASN A 61 -8.93 10.50 -1.38
N GLU A 62 -9.26 9.46 -2.15
CA GLU A 62 -10.21 8.42 -1.77
C GLU A 62 -9.67 7.60 -0.58
N ILE A 63 -8.36 7.39 -0.48
CA ILE A 63 -7.72 6.60 0.60
C ILE A 63 -8.03 7.16 1.99
N PHE A 64 -8.04 8.49 2.13
CA PHE A 64 -8.36 9.17 3.38
C PHE A 64 -9.85 9.49 3.52
N SER A 65 -10.61 9.41 2.43
CA SER A 65 -12.07 9.58 2.46
C SER A 65 -12.80 8.30 2.83
N GLU A 66 -12.26 7.12 2.52
CA GLU A 66 -12.88 5.82 2.82
C GLU A 66 -12.74 5.46 4.31
N ALA A 67 -11.70 5.97 4.98
CA ALA A 67 -11.56 5.89 6.44
C ALA A 67 -12.68 6.61 7.22
N ALA A 68 -13.46 7.49 6.56
CA ALA A 68 -14.60 8.18 7.17
C ALA A 68 -15.95 7.44 6.96
N ALA A 69 -15.97 6.35 6.19
CA ALA A 69 -17.18 5.57 5.89
C ALA A 69 -17.28 4.27 6.70
N GLU A 70 -16.25 3.90 7.46
CA GLU A 70 -16.23 2.78 8.42
C GLU A 70 -16.21 3.28 9.89
N GLU A 71 -17.00 4.31 10.22
CA GLU A 71 -17.35 4.66 11.62
C GLU A 71 -18.87 4.67 11.84
#